data_AF-A0A3N5YHK6-F1
#
_entry.id   AF-A0A3N5YHK6-F1
#
_cell.length_a   1.000
_cell.length_b   1.000
_cell.length_c   1.000
_cell.angle_alpha   90.00
_cell.angle_beta   90.00
_cell.angle_gamma   90.00
#
_symmetry.space_group_name_H-M   'P 1'
#
loop_
_entity.id
_entity.type
_entity.pdbx_description
1 polymer ?
#
loop_
_entity_poly.entity_id
_entity_poly.type
_entity_poly.pdbx_seq_one_letter_code
_entity_poly.pdbx_strand_id
1 'polypeptide(L)' 'MKIAFVQWLAHETGLKDFEISEQLGAIFEALFAEVESEVGRVAAKDLDPRFVQLFLLRR' A
#
# COMPACT_ATOMS: atom_id res chain seq x y z
N MET A 1 5.02 -8.62 -0.01
CA MET A 1 4.48 -7.26 0.20
C MET A 1 3.40 -7.23 1.27
N LYS A 2 2.21 -7.82 1.07
CA LYS A 2 1.12 -7.81 2.09
C LYS A 2 1.54 -8.38 3.45
N ILE A 3 2.17 -9.56 3.48
CA ILE A 3 2.62 -10.18 4.73
C ILE A 3 3.67 -9.32 5.45
N ALA A 4 4.64 -8.77 4.71
CA ALA A 4 5.67 -7.91 5.27
C ALA A 4 5.10 -6.60 5.85
N PHE A 5 4.08 -6.03 5.21
CA PHE A 5 3.38 -4.84 5.72
C PHE A 5 2.63 -5.15 7.02
N VAL A 6 1.90 -6.26 7.08
CA VAL A 6 1.17 -6.66 8.30
C VAL A 6 2.14 -6.96 9.44
N GLN A 7 3.25 -7.65 9.17
CA GLN A 7 4.28 -7.94 10.17
C GLN A 7 4.97 -6.67 10.69
N TRP A 8 5.28 -5.73 9.79
CA TRP A 8 5.81 -4.42 10.19
C TRP A 8 4.80 -3.67 11.06
N LEU A 9 3.53 -3.63 10.66
CA LEU A 9 2.50 -2.93 11.42
C LEU A 9 2.24 -3.56 12.79
N ALA A 10 2.25 -4.90 12.88
CA ALA A 10 2.18 -5.63 14.14
C ALA A 10 3.35 -5.29 15.07
N HIS A 11 4.55 -5.18 14.51
CA HIS A 11 5.74 -4.77 15.25
C HIS A 11 5.61 -3.34 15.82
N GLU A 12 5.19 -2.37 15.00
CA GLU A 12 5.10 -0.96 15.39
C GLU A 12 3.96 -0.67 16.38
N THR A 13 2.83 -1.37 16.24
CA THR A 13 1.63 -1.11 17.04
C THR A 13 1.50 -2.02 18.27
N GLY A 14 2.22 -3.14 18.30
CA GLY A 14 2.07 -4.20 19.28
C GLY A 14 0.78 -5.01 19.15
N LEU A 15 -0.04 -4.73 18.12
CA LEU A 15 -1.25 -5.49 17.81
C LEU A 15 -0.88 -6.81 17.15
N LYS A 16 -1.69 -7.85 17.39
CA LYS A 16 -1.52 -9.13 16.72
C LYS A 16 -2.04 -9.07 15.29
N ASP A 17 -1.46 -9.90 14.42
CA ASP A 17 -1.83 -10.01 13.00
C ASP A 17 -3.34 -10.17 12.77
N PHE A 18 -4.03 -10.93 13.63
CA PHE A 18 -5.48 -11.12 13.50
C PHE A 18 -6.28 -9.86 13.87
N GLU A 19 -5.83 -9.09 14.86
CA GLU A 19 -6.49 -7.84 15.29
C GLU A 19 -6.37 -6.78 14.20
N ILE A 20 -5.19 -6.69 13.57
CA ILE A 20 -4.95 -5.85 12.40
C ILE A 20 -5.84 -6.27 11.24
N SER A 21 -5.93 -7.58 10.96
CA SER A 21 -6.71 -8.06 9.82
C SER A 21 -8.22 -7.88 10.01
N GLU A 22 -8.72 -8.10 11.22
CA GLU A 22 -10.15 -8.01 11.55
C GLU A 22 -10.63 -6.55 11.64
N GLN A 23 -9.84 -5.67 12.27
CA GLN A 23 -10.28 -4.30 12.55
C GLN A 23 -9.83 -3.29 11.49
N LEU A 24 -8.63 -3.48 10.93
CA LEU A 24 -8.00 -2.50 10.05
C LEU A 24 -7.93 -2.95 8.60
N GLY A 25 -8.17 -4.24 8.31
CA GLY A 25 -8.08 -4.81 6.96
C GLY A 25 -8.92 -4.04 5.95
N ALA A 26 -10.20 -3.83 6.22
CA ALA A 26 -11.10 -3.10 5.32
C ALA A 26 -10.68 -1.62 5.12
N ILE A 27 -10.15 -0.99 6.17
CA ILE A 27 -9.67 0.40 6.12
C ILE A 27 -8.43 0.50 5.21
N PHE A 28 -7.49 -0.44 5.34
CA PHE A 28 -6.30 -0.47 4.50
C PHE A 28 -6.62 -0.76 3.04
N GLU A 29 -7.54 -1.69 2.75
CA GLU A 29 -7.97 -1.94 1.37
C GLU A 29 -8.60 -0.69 0.75
N ALA A 30 -9.45 0.03 1.49
CA ALA A 30 -10.03 1.29 1.03
C ALA A 30 -8.97 2.37 0.80
N LEU A 31 -8.03 2.54 1.74
CA LEU A 31 -6.95 3.52 1.63
C LEU A 31 -6.04 3.22 0.43
N PHE A 32 -5.66 1.96 0.23
CA PHE A 32 -4.83 1.60 -0.92
C PHE A 32 -5.58 1.76 -2.25
N ALA A 33 -6.88 1.49 -2.29
CA ALA A 33 -7.69 1.76 -3.47
C ALA A 33 -7.80 3.26 -3.79
N GLU A 34 -7.90 4.11 -2.77
CA GLU A 34 -7.90 5.56 -2.92
C GLU A 34 -6.56 6.06 -3.46
N VAL A 35 -5.45 5.63 -2.85
CA VAL A 35 -4.10 5.92 -3.34
C VAL A 35 -3.94 5.43 -4.78
N GLU A 36 -4.35 4.21 -5.10
CA GLU A 36 -4.29 3.71 -6.48
C GLU A 36 -5.16 4.52 -7.45
N SER A 37 -6.32 5.02 -7.01
CA SER A 37 -7.15 5.89 -7.84
C SER A 37 -6.49 7.25 -8.12
N GLU A 38 -5.85 7.84 -7.11
CA GLU A 38 -5.26 9.17 -7.21
C GLU A 38 -3.87 9.19 -7.87
N VAL A 39 -3.04 8.17 -7.58
CA VAL A 39 -1.65 8.11 -8.04
C VAL A 39 -1.34 6.88 -8.92
N GLY A 40 -2.28 5.96 -9.12
CA GLY A 40 -1.98 4.66 -9.73
C GLY A 40 -1.66 4.66 -11.22
N ARG A 41 -1.95 5.73 -11.98
CA ARG A 41 -1.58 5.81 -13.40
C ARG A 41 -0.89 7.12 -13.72
N VAL A 42 0.44 7.06 -13.76
CA VAL A 42 1.29 8.14 -14.27
C VAL A 42 1.84 7.71 -15.62
N ALA A 43 1.84 8.61 -16.60
CA ALA A 43 2.47 8.32 -17.88
C ALA A 43 3.99 8.21 -17.70
N ALA A 44 4.64 7.29 -18.42
CA ALA A 44 6.09 7.07 -18.32
C ALA A 44 6.93 8.35 -18.47
N LYS A 45 6.45 9.31 -19.27
CA LYS A 45 7.09 10.61 -19.49
C LYS A 45 7.06 11.55 -18.27
N ASP A 46 6.11 11.34 -17.36
CA ASP A 46 5.88 12.17 -16.17
C ASP A 46 6.47 11.50 -14.91
N LEU A 47 7.11 10.34 -15.06
CA LEU A 47 7.76 9.59 -14.00
C LEU A 47 9.22 10.03 -13.82
N ASP A 48 9.55 10.46 -12.61
CA ASP A 48 10.94 10.54 -12.19
C ASP A 48 11.44 9.13 -11.85
N PRO A 49 12.52 8.64 -12.47
CA PRO A 49 13.05 7.29 -12.25
C PRO A 49 13.35 6.96 -10.79
N ARG A 50 13.61 7.97 -9.94
CA ARG A 50 13.89 7.79 -8.51
C ARG A 50 12.66 7.31 -7.73
N PHE A 51 11.46 7.58 -8.23
CA PHE A 51 10.19 7.27 -7.58
C PHE A 51 9.40 6.18 -8.29
N VAL A 52 9.96 5.55 -9.32
CA VAL A 52 9.26 4.55 -10.17
C VAL A 52 8.66 3.39 -9.37
N GLN A 53 9.28 3.02 -8.25
CA GLN A 53 8.83 1.98 -7.33
C GLN A 53 7.53 2.30 -6.58
N LEU A 54 7.08 3.56 -6.59
CA LEU A 54 5.85 4.03 -5.94
C LEU A 54 4.64 3.99 -6.87
N PHE A 55 4.83 3.72 -8.17
CA PHE A 55 3.78 3.81 -9.18
C PHE A 55 3.53 2.46 -9.86
N LEU A 56 2.27 2.21 -10.20
CA LEU A 56 1.89 1.06 -11.02
C LEU A 56 2.13 1.39 -12.49
N LEU A 57 3.15 0.78 -13.07
CA LEU A 57 3.44 0.92 -14.50
C LEU A 57 2.49 0.04 -15.31
N ARG A 58 1.85 0.61 -16.32
CA ARG A 58 1.14 -0.17 -17.34
C ARG A 58 2.16 -1.00 -18.12
N ARG A 59 1.89 -2.30 -18.32
CA ARG A 59 2.62 -3.12 -19.31
C ARG A 59 2.29 -2.70 -20.72
#